data_AF-A0A2T4S541-F1
#
_entry.id   AF-A0A2T4S541-F1
#
_cell.length_a   1.000
_cell.length_b   1.000
_cell.length_c   1.000
_cell.angle_alpha   90.00
_cell.angle_beta   90.00
_cell.angle_gamma   90.00
#
_symmetry.space_group_name_H-M   'P 1'
#
loop_
_entity.id
_entity.type
_entity.pdbx_description
1 polymer ?
#
loop_
_entity_poly.entity_id
_entity_poly.type
_entity_poly.pdbx_seq_one_letter_code
_entity_poly.pdbx_strand_id
1 'polypeptide(L)'
;LTFILLSLLYLETMVFLLNVAHHYWSIMSISFIVCIGFDRIRPAITNYFSNIAGNRQGLAGGLNSTFTSMGNFAGPLVAGTLYDVNLEFPLYMSVTVMLLGIVIIMVEKTIRKSRKLKQS
;
A
#
# COMPACT_ATOMS: atom_id res chain seq x y z
N LEU A 1 2.85 -5.12 -11.22
CA LEU A 1 3.25 -3.70 -11.03
C LEU A 1 2.15 -2.69 -11.33
N THR A 2 1.68 -2.55 -12.57
CA THR A 2 0.73 -1.47 -12.95
C THR A 2 -0.58 -1.51 -12.14
N PHE A 3 -1.12 -2.70 -11.89
CA PHE A 3 -2.31 -2.87 -11.07
C PHE A 3 -2.09 -2.45 -9.60
N ILE A 4 -0.91 -2.74 -9.04
CA ILE A 4 -0.55 -2.34 -7.66
C ILE A 4 -0.44 -0.81 -7.58
N LEU A 5 0.20 -0.18 -8.58
CA LEU A 5 0.28 1.29 -8.67
C LEU A 5 -1.10 1.94 -8.73
N LEU A 6 -2.00 1.44 -9.59
CA LEU A 6 -3.35 1.97 -9.70
C LEU A 6 -4.13 1.81 -8.39
N SER A 7 -3.94 0.67 -7.70
CA SER A 7 -4.61 0.42 -6.43
C SER A 7 -4.08 1.32 -5.31
N LEU A 8 -2.78 1.62 -5.29
CA LEU A 8 -2.18 2.56 -4.34
C LEU A 8 -2.63 4.00 -4.59
N LEU A 9 -2.65 4.45 -5.85
CA LEU A 9 -3.16 5.78 -6.21
C LEU A 9 -4.64 5.96 -5.82
N TYR A 10 -5.44 4.91 -6.02
CA TYR A 10 -6.82 4.88 -5.60
C TYR A 10 -6.96 5.01 -4.07
N LEU A 11 -6.18 4.24 -3.30
CA LEU A 11 -6.21 4.32 -1.84
C LEU A 11 -5.78 5.69 -1.33
N GLU A 12 -4.70 6.23 -1.87
CA GLU A 12 -4.20 7.55 -1.48
C GLU A 12 -5.26 8.64 -1.69
N THR A 13 -5.94 8.61 -2.84
CA THR A 13 -7.04 9.53 -3.15
C THR A 13 -8.18 9.40 -2.15
N MET A 14 -8.56 8.17 -1.77
CA MET A 14 -9.65 7.94 -0.82
C MET A 14 -9.29 8.35 0.61
N VAL A 15 -8.05 8.09 1.05
CA VAL A 15 -7.56 8.51 2.38
C VAL A 15 -7.45 10.04 2.45
N PHE A 16 -7.04 10.69 1.36
CA PHE A 16 -7.07 12.15 1.27
C PHE A 16 -8.50 12.70 1.38
N LEU A 17 -9.46 12.05 0.71
CA LEU A 17 -10.89 12.41 0.82
C LEU A 17 -11.43 12.25 2.25
N LEU A 18 -10.93 11.26 3.00
CA LEU A 18 -11.30 11.03 4.39
C LEU A 18 -10.85 12.17 5.32
N ASN A 19 -9.73 12.84 5.03
CA ASN A 19 -9.23 13.97 5.81
C ASN A 19 -10.16 15.20 5.74
N VAL A 20 -10.80 15.41 4.58
CA VAL A 20 -11.73 16.54 4.36
C VAL A 20 -13.17 16.20 4.79
N ALA A 21 -13.45 14.94 5.15
CA ALA A 21 -14.80 14.49 5.49
C ALA A 21 -15.15 14.81 6.95
N HIS A 22 -16.14 15.67 7.16
CA HIS A 22 -16.59 16.08 8.51
C HIS A 22 -17.94 15.51 8.94
N HIS A 23 -18.66 14.81 8.04
CA HIS A 23 -19.98 14.23 8.33
C HIS A 23 -19.92 12.71 8.49
N TYR A 24 -20.65 12.18 9.47
CA TYR A 24 -20.71 10.75 9.80
C TYR A 24 -20.91 9.84 8.58
N TRP A 25 -21.97 10.08 7.78
CA TRP A 25 -22.29 9.26 6.61
C TRP A 25 -21.23 9.32 5.51
N SER A 26 -20.53 10.45 5.37
CA SER A 26 -19.43 10.61 4.43
C SER A 26 -18.23 9.78 4.87
N ILE A 27 -17.81 9.90 6.13
CA ILE A 27 -16.71 9.13 6.71
C ILE A 27 -16.99 7.62 6.60
N MET A 28 -18.21 7.18 6.94
CA MET A 28 -18.59 5.77 6.85
C MET A 28 -18.51 5.23 5.41
N SER A 29 -19.05 5.99 4.45
CA SER A 29 -19.03 5.58 3.04
C SER A 29 -17.61 5.53 2.48
N ILE A 30 -16.79 6.54 2.77
CA ILE A 30 -15.38 6.59 2.33
C ILE A 30 -14.60 5.43 2.96
N SER A 31 -14.80 5.15 4.25
CA SER A 31 -14.12 4.06 4.95
C SER A 31 -14.45 2.69 4.34
N PHE A 32 -15.72 2.45 3.99
CA PHE A 32 -16.13 1.24 3.28
C PHE A 32 -15.40 1.07 1.93
N ILE A 33 -15.30 2.17 1.17
CA ILE A 33 -14.61 2.20 -0.12
C ILE A 33 -13.10 1.95 0.05
N VAL A 34 -12.47 2.52 1.08
CA VAL A 34 -11.07 2.28 1.44
C VAL A 34 -10.83 0.79 1.72
N CYS A 35 -11.71 0.13 2.49
CA CYS A 35 -11.59 -1.31 2.78
C CYS A 35 -11.58 -2.15 1.49
N ILE A 36 -12.46 -1.86 0.53
CA ILE A 36 -12.49 -2.54 -0.78
C ILE A 36 -11.17 -2.35 -1.53
N GLY A 37 -10.62 -1.13 -1.51
CA GLY A 37 -9.32 -0.84 -2.12
C GLY A 37 -8.19 -1.65 -1.49
N PHE A 38 -8.19 -1.77 -0.16
CA PHE A 38 -7.18 -2.49 0.58
C PHE A 38 -7.23 -4.01 0.31
N ASP A 39 -8.43 -4.58 0.29
CA ASP A 39 -8.65 -6.01 -0.02
C ASP A 39 -8.17 -6.38 -1.42
N ARG A 40 -8.22 -5.44 -2.37
CA ARG A 40 -7.72 -5.64 -3.74
C ARG A 40 -6.19 -5.72 -3.81
N ILE A 41 -5.48 -4.98 -2.95
CA ILE A 41 -4.00 -4.90 -2.99
C ILE A 41 -3.35 -6.21 -2.55
N ARG A 42 -3.87 -6.84 -1.49
CA ARG A 42 -3.29 -8.05 -0.90
C ARG A 42 -3.09 -9.20 -1.91
N PRO A 43 -4.10 -9.63 -2.70
CA PRO A 43 -3.92 -10.67 -3.70
C PRO A 43 -3.02 -10.23 -4.86
N ALA A 44 -3.02 -8.94 -5.22
CA ALA A 44 -2.17 -8.43 -6.29
C ALA A 44 -0.68 -8.46 -5.92
N ILE A 45 -0.34 -8.11 -4.67
CA ILE A 45 1.03 -8.20 -4.15
C ILE A 45 1.47 -9.66 -4.06
N THR A 46 0.64 -10.53 -3.48
CA THR A 46 0.97 -11.96 -3.36
C THR A 46 1.17 -12.60 -4.73
N ASN A 47 0.28 -12.36 -5.69
CA ASN A 47 0.43 -12.86 -7.05
C ASN A 47 1.71 -12.31 -7.72
N TYR A 48 2.01 -11.02 -7.51
CA TYR A 48 3.24 -10.41 -8.02
C TYR A 48 4.50 -11.11 -7.50
N PHE A 49 4.60 -11.30 -6.18
CA PHE A 49 5.74 -11.99 -5.57
C PHE A 49 5.86 -13.44 -6.03
N SER A 50 4.73 -14.16 -6.10
CA SER A 50 4.73 -15.55 -6.56
C SER A 50 5.20 -15.70 -8.01
N ASN A 51 4.82 -14.77 -8.89
CA ASN A 51 5.26 -14.78 -10.28
C ASN A 51 6.76 -14.55 -10.47
N ILE A 52 7.37 -13.69 -9.64
CA ILE A 52 8.81 -13.40 -9.75
C ILE A 52 9.70 -14.42 -9.02
N ALA A 53 9.15 -15.17 -8.06
CA ALA A 53 9.92 -16.06 -7.20
C ALA A 53 10.20 -17.45 -7.81
N GLY A 54 9.46 -17.87 -8.85
CA GLY A 54 9.63 -19.18 -9.48
C GLY A 54 9.61 -20.33 -8.47
N ASN A 55 10.66 -21.13 -8.41
CA ASN A 55 10.77 -22.26 -7.45
C ASN A 55 10.92 -21.83 -5.98
N ARG A 56 11.10 -20.53 -5.68
CA ARG A 56 11.29 -20.00 -4.32
C ARG A 56 10.03 -19.31 -3.77
N GLN A 57 8.85 -19.66 -4.28
CA GLN A 57 7.56 -19.10 -3.85
C GLN A 57 7.31 -19.23 -2.34
N GLY A 58 7.70 -20.34 -1.71
CA GLY A 58 7.57 -20.52 -0.24
C GLY A 58 8.40 -19.50 0.55
N LEU A 59 9.63 -19.22 0.13
CA LEU A 59 10.48 -18.20 0.73
C LEU A 59 9.93 -16.78 0.48
N ALA A 60 9.48 -16.49 -0.75
CA ALA A 60 8.90 -15.20 -1.10
C ALA A 60 7.59 -14.93 -0.34
N GLY A 61 6.73 -15.94 -0.23
CA GLY A 61 5.50 -15.89 0.58
C GLY A 61 5.80 -15.73 2.06
N GLY A 62 6.81 -16.44 2.58
CA GLY A 62 7.29 -16.27 3.95
C GLY A 62 7.75 -14.85 4.24
N LEU A 63 8.60 -14.27 3.39
CA LEU A 63 9.05 -12.88 3.51
C LEU A 63 7.87 -11.89 3.44
N ASN A 64 6.94 -12.08 2.49
CA ASN A 64 5.74 -11.24 2.38
C ASN A 64 4.89 -11.26 3.66
N SER A 65 4.71 -12.45 4.25
CA SER A 65 4.02 -12.60 5.54
C SER A 65 4.78 -11.94 6.69
N THR A 66 6.11 -12.08 6.75
CA THR A 66 6.95 -11.42 7.76
C THR A 66 6.81 -9.90 7.70
N PHE A 67 6.92 -9.30 6.50
CA PHE A 67 6.73 -7.86 6.32
C PHE A 67 5.31 -7.41 6.65
N THR A 68 4.29 -8.20 6.30
CA THR A 68 2.89 -7.91 6.66
C THR A 68 2.70 -7.89 8.18
N SER A 69 3.21 -8.90 8.89
CA SER A 69 3.14 -8.94 10.36
C SER A 69 3.91 -7.78 11.00
N MET A 70 5.07 -7.42 10.46
CA MET A 70 5.84 -6.26 10.94
C MET A 70 5.04 -4.96 10.77
N GLY A 71 4.37 -4.78 9.63
CA GLY A 71 3.48 -3.63 9.40
C GLY A 71 2.28 -3.60 10.35
N ASN A 72 1.65 -4.75 10.60
CA ASN A 72 0.52 -4.86 11.52
C ASN A 72 0.92 -4.62 12.99
N PHE A 73 2.19 -4.85 13.34
CA PHE A 73 2.72 -4.54 14.68
C PHE A 73 3.16 -3.08 14.79
N ALA A 74 4.02 -2.61 13.87
CA ALA A 74 4.59 -1.27 13.93
C ALA A 74 3.57 -0.18 13.55
N GLY A 75 2.64 -0.47 12.64
CA GLY A 75 1.64 0.47 12.14
C GLY A 75 0.78 1.07 13.25
N PRO A 76 0.04 0.26 14.03
CA PRO A 76 -0.77 0.75 15.15
C PRO A 76 0.05 1.43 16.25
N LEU A 77 1.26 0.96 16.50
CA LEU A 77 2.15 1.54 17.51
C LEU A 77 2.53 2.99 17.14
N VAL A 78 2.96 3.21 15.89
CA VAL A 78 3.28 4.56 15.39
C VAL A 78 2.00 5.39 15.25
N ALA A 79 0.95 4.83 14.63
CA ALA A 79 -0.31 5.53 14.43
C ALA A 79 -0.95 5.98 15.75
N GLY A 80 -0.92 5.16 16.81
CA GLY A 80 -1.42 5.50 18.13
C GLY A 80 -0.69 6.71 18.71
N THR A 81 0.64 6.71 18.67
CA THR A 81 1.42 7.87 19.16
C THR A 81 1.17 9.15 18.36
N LEU A 82 0.91 9.04 17.05
CA LEU A 82 0.56 10.19 16.22
C LEU A 82 -0.85 10.70 16.50
N TYR A 83 -1.79 9.78 16.77
CA TYR A 83 -3.17 10.08 17.11
C TYR A 83 -3.27 10.90 18.41
N ASP A 84 -2.41 10.61 19.39
CA ASP A 84 -2.34 11.37 20.65
C ASP A 84 -1.95 12.84 20.43
N VAL A 85 -1.20 13.13 19.35
CA VAL A 85 -0.83 14.51 18.99
C VAL A 85 -1.95 15.19 18.21
N ASN A 86 -2.47 14.55 17.17
CA ASN A 86 -3.61 15.03 16.38
C ASN A 86 -4.36 13.88 15.72
N LEU A 87 -5.68 14.01 15.67
CA LEU A 87 -6.60 13.04 15.05
C LEU A 87 -6.23 12.72 13.59
N GLU A 88 -5.75 13.71 12.84
CA GLU A 88 -5.46 13.59 11.41
C GLU A 88 -4.07 13.03 11.09
N PHE A 89 -3.14 13.05 12.05
CA PHE A 89 -1.74 12.66 11.80
C PHE A 89 -1.57 11.20 11.35
N PRO A 90 -2.31 10.22 11.88
CA PRO A 90 -2.28 8.85 11.34
C PRO A 90 -2.67 8.75 9.86
N LEU A 91 -3.58 9.61 9.40
CA LEU A 91 -4.00 9.65 7.99
C LEU A 91 -2.87 10.23 7.11
N TYR A 92 -2.22 11.32 7.54
CA TYR A 92 -1.06 11.87 6.83
C TYR A 92 0.12 10.88 6.77
N MET A 93 0.35 10.11 7.84
CA MET A 93 1.35 9.04 7.84
C MET A 93 1.03 7.98 6.80
N SER A 94 -0.24 7.54 6.74
CA SER A 94 -0.70 6.55 5.75
C SER A 94 -0.47 7.02 4.31
N VAL A 95 -0.83 8.28 4.01
CA VAL A 95 -0.58 8.91 2.70
C VAL A 95 0.91 8.94 2.38
N THR A 96 1.74 9.37 3.33
CA THR A 96 3.19 9.46 3.16
C THR A 96 3.83 8.09 2.86
N VAL A 97 3.42 7.04 3.60
CA VAL A 97 3.93 5.68 3.39
C VAL A 97 3.47 5.12 2.03
N MET A 98 2.22 5.37 1.64
CA MET A 98 1.71 4.96 0.33
C MET A 98 2.44 5.66 -0.82
N LEU A 99 2.71 6.97 -0.69
CA LEU A 99 3.50 7.74 -1.65
C LEU A 99 4.91 7.16 -1.84
N LEU A 100 5.60 6.85 -0.73
CA LEU A 100 6.91 6.18 -0.79
C LEU A 100 6.82 4.83 -1.52
N GLY A 101 5.75 4.05 -1.26
CA GLY A 101 5.48 2.81 -1.97
C GLY A 101 5.32 3.00 -3.49
N ILE A 102 4.59 4.04 -3.91
CA ILE A 102 4.43 4.40 -5.33
C ILE A 102 5.78 4.74 -5.95
N VAL A 103 6.60 5.55 -5.29
CA VAL A 103 7.95 5.91 -5.76
C VAL A 103 8.82 4.67 -5.96
N ILE A 104 8.87 3.77 -4.96
CA ILE A 104 9.65 2.52 -5.05
C ILE A 104 9.20 1.69 -6.25
N ILE A 105 7.89 1.54 -6.45
CA ILE A 105 7.35 0.75 -7.55
C ILE A 105 7.64 1.43 -8.92
N MET A 106 7.58 2.76 -9.01
CA MET A 106 7.94 3.50 -10.22
C MET A 106 9.42 3.32 -10.57
N VAL A 107 10.31 3.35 -9.58
CA VAL A 107 11.73 3.07 -9.75
C VAL A 107 11.93 1.63 -10.25
N GLU A 108 11.28 0.64 -9.63
CA GLU A 108 11.36 -0.76 -10.09
C GLU A 108 10.86 -0.93 -11.53
N LYS A 109 9.75 -0.27 -11.89
CA LYS A 109 9.19 -0.29 -13.24
C LYS A 109 10.20 0.26 -14.26
N THR A 110 10.87 1.35 -13.91
CA THR A 110 11.87 2.01 -14.76
C THR A 110 13.08 1.10 -14.96
N ILE A 111 13.60 0.51 -13.87
CA ILE A 111 14.74 -0.42 -13.92
C ILE A 111 14.41 -1.64 -14.79
N ARG A 112 13.21 -2.22 -14.64
CA ARG A 112 12.77 -3.37 -15.46
C ARG A 112 12.66 -3.02 -16.94
N LYS A 113 12.15 -1.82 -17.27
CA LYS A 113 12.08 -1.34 -18.66
C LYS A 113 13.47 -1.23 -19.27
N SER A 114 14.43 -0.64 -18.55
CA SER A 114 15.82 -0.51 -19.01
C SER A 114 16.52 -1.86 -19.21
N ARG A 115 16.25 -2.86 -18.35
CA ARG A 115 16.80 -4.22 -18.52
C ARG A 115 16.27 -4.90 -19.78
N LYS A 116 14.98 -4.77 -20.11
CA LYS A 116 14.39 -5.34 -21.32
C LYS A 116 14.97 -4.71 -22.59
N LEU A 117 15.21 -3.39 -22.58
CA LEU A 117 15.80 -2.68 -23.72
C LEU A 117 17.26 -3.09 -23.99
N LYS A 118 18.01 -3.50 -22.97
CA LYS A 118 19.40 -3.97 -23.12
C LYS A 118 19.50 -5.43 -23.57
N GLN A 119 18.39 -6.17 -23.58
CA GLN A 119 18.32 -7.59 -23.98
C GLN A 119 17.67 -7.80 -25.36
N SER A 120 17.21 -6.72 -26.01
CA SER A 120 16.72 -6.69 -27.39
C SER A 120 17.79 -6.16 -28.34
#